data_AF-A0A9P1HUG2-F1
#
_entry.id   AF-A0A9P1HUG2-F1
#
_cell.length_a   1.000
_cell.length_b   1.000
_cell.length_c   1.000
_cell.angle_alpha   90.00
_cell.angle_beta   90.00
_cell.angle_gamma   90.00
#
_symmetry.space_group_name_H-M   'P 1'
#
loop_
_entity.id
_entity.type
_entity.pdbx_description
1 polymer ?
#
loop_
_entity_poly.entity_id
_entity_poly.type
_entity_poly.pdbx_seq_one_letter_code
_entity_poly.pdbx_strand_id
1 'polypeptide(L)'
;MLLQLIGGTVACVPSRNPDPGTTTTSPITTTTTTPITTTTTSTNTGTTTTTMTTTTTTLITTTVSPSECGTELMQTLTNSNFADGNMTFVYDNDSCRRIAQIICSGDPIFELNAGIVVNEVFFLDYNLTSVTVEGRWNTTDGQWYVSEEQPLAVQTLECLLTDPP
;
A
#
# COMPACT_ATOMS: atom_id res chain seq x y z
N MET A 1 -3.43 -46.94 -42.72
CA MET A 1 -4.32 -47.38 -41.64
C MET A 1 -4.71 -46.15 -40.87
N LEU A 2 -5.95 -45.73 -41.07
CA LEU A 2 -6.55 -44.47 -40.64
C LEU A 2 -7.26 -44.77 -39.30
N LEU A 3 -6.97 -44.01 -38.24
CA LEU A 3 -7.81 -44.01 -37.04
C LEU A 3 -8.15 -42.55 -36.71
N GLN A 4 -9.35 -42.15 -37.16
CA GLN A 4 -10.07 -40.98 -36.69
C GLN A 4 -10.58 -41.25 -35.27
N LEU A 5 -10.35 -40.31 -34.35
CA LEU A 5 -11.12 -40.20 -33.12
C LEU A 5 -11.93 -38.90 -33.18
N ILE A 6 -13.22 -39.09 -32.99
CA ILE A 6 -14.32 -38.14 -33.09
C ILE A 6 -14.75 -37.84 -31.66
N GLY A 7 -15.13 -36.59 -31.39
CA GLY A 7 -15.81 -36.18 -30.16
C GLY A 7 -15.15 -34.94 -29.58
N GLY A 8 -15.84 -33.85 -29.27
CA GLY A 8 -17.26 -33.55 -29.21
C GLY A 8 -17.34 -32.18 -28.56
N THR A 9 -18.09 -31.27 -29.17
CA THR A 9 -18.24 -29.87 -28.78
C THR A 9 -18.84 -29.71 -27.38
N VAL A 10 -18.25 -28.86 -26.55
CA VAL A 10 -18.96 -28.14 -25.47
C VAL A 10 -18.56 -26.68 -25.53
N ALA A 11 -19.44 -25.87 -26.13
CA ALA A 11 -19.38 -24.42 -26.06
C ALA A 11 -20.01 -23.98 -24.74
N CYS A 12 -19.19 -23.52 -23.79
CA CYS A 12 -19.67 -22.77 -22.64
C CYS A 12 -19.61 -21.28 -23.02
N VAL A 13 -20.76 -20.72 -23.36
CA VAL A 13 -20.96 -19.26 -23.45
C VAL A 13 -21.34 -18.77 -22.04
N PRO A 14 -20.53 -17.91 -21.38
CA PRO A 14 -20.98 -17.25 -20.17
C PRO A 14 -21.88 -16.07 -20.53
N SER A 15 -23.03 -16.08 -19.86
CA SER A 15 -24.12 -15.11 -19.91
C SER A 15 -23.64 -13.65 -19.75
N ARG A 16 -24.21 -12.76 -20.57
CA ARG A 16 -24.19 -11.30 -20.39
C ARG A 16 -24.95 -10.98 -19.09
N ASN A 17 -24.22 -10.63 -18.05
CA ASN A 17 -24.82 -10.05 -16.85
C ASN A 17 -25.07 -8.55 -17.10
N PRO A 18 -26.28 -8.01 -16.85
CA PRO A 18 -26.55 -6.59 -16.99
C PRO A 18 -25.87 -5.79 -15.87
N ASP A 19 -25.16 -4.76 -16.33
CA ASP A 19 -24.84 -3.48 -15.69
C ASP A 19 -25.32 -3.29 -14.23
N PRO A 20 -24.42 -3.27 -13.23
CA PRO A 20 -24.76 -2.75 -11.92
C PRO A 20 -24.82 -1.23 -12.02
N GLY A 21 -26.05 -0.72 -12.07
CA GLY A 21 -26.34 0.71 -12.08
C GLY A 21 -25.48 1.47 -11.08
N THR A 22 -24.74 2.44 -11.60
CA THR A 22 -24.04 3.46 -10.84
C THR A 22 -25.03 4.13 -9.89
N THR A 23 -25.05 3.66 -8.64
CA THR A 23 -25.79 4.30 -7.57
C THR A 23 -24.99 5.52 -7.16
N THR A 24 -25.37 6.67 -7.70
CA THR A 24 -24.86 7.98 -7.28
C THR A 24 -25.40 8.25 -5.87
N THR A 25 -24.68 7.75 -4.86
CA THR A 25 -25.00 8.01 -3.46
C THR A 25 -24.66 9.48 -3.19
N SER A 26 -25.70 10.31 -3.08
CA SER A 26 -25.57 11.71 -2.65
C SER A 26 -24.76 11.79 -1.35
N PRO A 27 -23.91 12.82 -1.17
CA PRO A 27 -23.14 12.99 0.05
C PRO A 27 -24.09 13.12 1.24
N ILE A 28 -24.00 12.17 2.18
CA ILE A 28 -24.70 12.23 3.45
C ILE A 28 -23.86 13.13 4.36
N THR A 29 -24.34 14.33 4.62
CA THR A 29 -23.75 15.25 5.59
C THR A 29 -24.08 14.75 7.00
N THR A 30 -23.13 14.11 7.67
CA THR A 30 -23.28 13.73 9.08
C THR A 30 -22.66 14.82 9.96
N THR A 31 -23.50 15.63 10.60
CA THR A 31 -23.06 16.64 11.57
C THR A 31 -22.91 15.99 12.94
N THR A 32 -21.67 15.78 13.39
CA THR A 32 -21.40 15.32 14.77
C THR A 32 -20.93 16.50 15.60
N THR A 33 -21.78 16.94 16.53
CA THR A 33 -21.48 18.03 17.46
C THR A 33 -20.95 17.45 18.76
N THR A 34 -19.67 17.64 19.07
CA THR A 34 -19.10 17.26 20.36
C THR A 34 -19.03 18.49 21.26
N PRO A 35 -19.82 18.59 22.35
CA PRO A 35 -19.66 19.69 23.29
C PRO A 35 -18.39 19.46 24.11
N ILE A 36 -17.45 20.42 24.06
CA ILE A 36 -16.26 20.44 24.91
C ILE A 36 -16.45 21.55 25.94
N THR A 37 -16.43 21.18 27.22
CA THR A 37 -16.59 22.13 28.34
C THR A 37 -15.23 22.43 28.96
N THR A 38 -14.74 23.67 28.81
CA THR A 38 -13.51 24.13 29.46
C THR A 38 -13.86 24.96 30.68
N THR A 39 -13.52 24.46 31.88
CA THR A 39 -13.76 25.16 33.14
C THR A 39 -12.48 25.85 33.59
N THR A 40 -12.44 27.18 33.49
CA THR A 40 -11.37 28.00 34.09
C THR A 40 -11.89 28.70 35.34
N THR A 41 -11.30 28.37 36.49
CA THR A 41 -11.66 28.94 37.80
C THR A 41 -10.78 30.16 38.09
N SER A 42 -11.40 31.33 38.25
CA SER A 42 -10.75 32.54 38.77
C SER A 42 -11.53 33.04 39.97
N THR A 43 -10.84 33.15 41.11
CA THR A 43 -11.42 33.58 42.38
C THR A 43 -11.38 35.10 42.47
N ASN A 44 -12.51 35.75 42.15
CA ASN A 44 -12.78 37.12 42.56
C ASN A 44 -14.29 37.31 42.77
N THR A 45 -14.60 37.99 43.87
CA THR A 45 -15.93 38.27 44.39
C THR A 45 -16.76 39.06 43.37
N GLY A 46 -17.93 38.51 43.00
CA GLY A 46 -18.98 39.24 42.26
C GLY A 46 -19.12 38.86 40.78
N THR A 47 -20.20 38.14 40.49
CA THR A 47 -20.82 37.96 39.15
C THR A 47 -20.08 37.06 38.16
N THR A 48 -20.58 35.83 38.00
CA THR A 48 -20.13 34.87 36.97
C THR A 48 -20.71 35.26 35.61
N THR A 49 -19.87 35.73 34.68
CA THR A 49 -20.25 35.97 33.27
C THR A 49 -19.60 34.91 32.40
N THR A 50 -20.41 34.09 31.73
CA THR A 50 -19.94 33.00 30.86
C THR A 50 -19.90 33.49 29.40
N THR A 51 -18.71 33.76 28.86
CA THR A 51 -18.53 34.10 27.45
C THR A 51 -18.25 32.83 26.65
N MET A 52 -19.16 32.45 25.74
CA MET A 52 -18.96 31.33 24.82
C MET A 52 -18.26 31.82 23.55
N THR A 53 -17.08 31.29 23.24
CA THR A 53 -16.38 31.55 21.98
C THR A 53 -16.48 30.29 21.11
N THR A 54 -17.15 30.40 19.95
CA THR A 54 -17.30 29.30 19.00
C THR A 54 -16.18 29.37 17.96
N THR A 55 -15.30 28.38 17.92
CA THR A 55 -14.28 28.24 16.87
C THR A 55 -14.79 27.27 15.81
N THR A 56 -15.07 27.77 14.60
CA THR A 56 -15.49 26.96 13.47
C THR A 56 -14.25 26.48 12.70
N THR A 57 -13.85 25.22 12.92
CA THR A 57 -12.80 24.57 12.11
C THR A 57 -13.43 23.93 10.89
N THR A 58 -13.07 24.40 9.69
CA THR A 58 -13.55 23.83 8.42
C THR A 58 -12.59 22.73 7.98
N LEU A 59 -12.99 21.46 8.11
CA LEU A 59 -12.23 20.33 7.57
C LEU A 59 -12.54 20.19 6.08
N ILE A 60 -11.58 20.52 5.23
CA ILE A 60 -11.67 20.29 3.78
C ILE A 60 -11.33 18.81 3.56
N THR A 61 -12.32 18.00 3.20
CA THR A 61 -12.11 16.59 2.88
C THR A 61 -11.99 16.48 1.36
N THR A 62 -10.78 16.29 0.86
CA THR A 62 -10.55 15.95 -0.56
C THR A 62 -10.76 14.47 -0.75
N THR A 63 -11.76 14.11 -1.56
CA THR A 63 -11.97 12.74 -2.03
C THR A 63 -10.93 12.42 -3.09
N VAL A 64 -9.83 11.79 -2.69
CA VAL A 64 -8.82 11.18 -3.57
C VAL A 64 -9.48 10.03 -4.35
N SER A 65 -9.29 10.00 -5.66
CA SER A 65 -9.74 8.86 -6.47
C SER A 65 -8.95 7.62 -6.04
N PRO A 66 -9.55 6.42 -5.97
CA PRO A 66 -8.85 5.19 -5.57
C PRO A 66 -7.66 4.83 -6.49
N SER A 67 -7.58 5.41 -7.70
CA SER A 67 -6.41 5.28 -8.59
C SER A 67 -5.20 6.13 -8.16
N GLU A 68 -5.38 7.09 -7.26
CA GLU A 68 -4.33 8.01 -6.80
C GLU A 68 -3.55 7.49 -5.60
N CYS A 69 -3.99 6.37 -5.02
CA CYS A 69 -3.39 5.73 -3.86
C CYS A 69 -2.91 4.33 -4.27
N GLY A 70 -1.68 4.01 -3.87
CA GLY A 70 -1.06 2.72 -4.16
C GLY A 70 -1.64 1.57 -3.36
N THR A 71 -1.63 0.40 -4.00
CA THR A 71 -1.95 -0.86 -3.35
C THR A 71 -0.84 -1.28 -2.40
N GLU A 72 -1.11 -2.25 -1.53
CA GLU A 72 -0.04 -2.89 -0.74
C GLU A 72 0.96 -3.59 -1.66
N LEU A 73 2.24 -3.40 -1.39
CA LEU A 73 3.30 -4.27 -1.88
C LEU A 73 3.31 -5.57 -1.08
N MET A 74 3.65 -6.66 -1.75
CA MET A 74 3.78 -7.97 -1.14
C MET A 74 5.09 -8.61 -1.59
N GLN A 75 5.75 -9.32 -0.68
CA GLN A 75 6.85 -10.21 -1.04
C GLN A 75 6.31 -11.36 -1.88
N THR A 76 6.98 -11.63 -2.98
CA THR A 76 6.81 -12.83 -3.78
C THR A 76 7.81 -13.86 -3.27
N LEU A 77 7.32 -15.01 -2.81
CA LEU A 77 8.18 -16.15 -2.49
C LEU A 77 8.42 -16.93 -3.77
N THR A 78 9.68 -17.16 -4.11
CA THR A 78 10.05 -17.89 -5.32
C THR A 78 10.77 -19.18 -4.97
N ASN A 79 10.82 -20.12 -5.91
CA ASN A 79 11.60 -21.36 -5.77
C ASN A 79 13.09 -21.11 -6.08
N SER A 80 13.63 -19.97 -5.64
CA SER A 80 15.03 -19.64 -5.86
C SER A 80 15.93 -20.60 -5.07
N ASN A 81 17.21 -20.70 -5.45
CA ASN A 81 18.19 -21.47 -4.68
C ASN A 81 18.67 -20.73 -3.41
N PHE A 82 18.26 -19.47 -3.24
CA PHE A 82 18.56 -18.64 -2.08
C PHE A 82 17.41 -18.74 -1.06
N ALA A 83 17.74 -18.64 0.22
CA ALA A 83 16.74 -18.59 1.27
C ALA A 83 15.96 -17.26 1.20
N ASP A 84 14.66 -17.29 1.49
CA ASP A 84 13.87 -16.07 1.62
C ASP A 84 14.25 -15.33 2.91
N GLY A 85 14.49 -14.04 2.79
CA GLY A 85 14.64 -13.14 3.92
C GLY A 85 13.30 -12.55 4.36
N ASN A 86 13.35 -11.72 5.41
CA ASN A 86 12.17 -11.05 5.91
C ASN A 86 12.00 -9.69 5.20
N MET A 87 10.95 -9.56 4.39
CA MET A 87 10.61 -8.31 3.71
C MET A 87 9.56 -7.51 4.51
N THR A 88 9.80 -6.22 4.71
CA THR A 88 8.88 -5.30 5.39
C THR A 88 8.66 -4.06 4.54
N PHE A 89 7.44 -3.53 4.56
CA PHE A 89 7.05 -2.32 3.84
C PHE A 89 6.64 -1.23 4.81
N VAL A 90 7.26 -0.06 4.71
CA VAL A 90 6.88 1.14 5.47
C VAL A 90 6.36 2.18 4.49
N TYR A 91 5.09 2.51 4.61
CA TYR A 91 4.45 3.50 3.74
C TYR A 91 4.51 4.90 4.34
N ASP A 92 4.48 5.91 3.48
CA ASP A 92 4.33 7.31 3.89
C ASP A 92 2.96 7.59 4.54
N ASN A 93 1.92 6.90 4.06
CA ASN A 93 0.57 6.99 4.60
C ASN A 93 -0.19 5.67 4.39
N ASP A 94 -0.68 5.06 5.47
CA ASP A 94 -1.36 3.76 5.41
C ASP A 94 -2.70 3.80 4.64
N SER A 95 -3.37 4.96 4.59
CA SER A 95 -4.65 5.14 3.90
C SER A 95 -4.49 5.54 2.43
N CYS A 96 -3.38 6.20 2.07
CA CYS A 96 -3.09 6.58 0.69
C CYS A 96 -1.58 6.51 0.40
N ARG A 97 -1.13 5.32 0.07
CA ARG A 97 0.29 4.97 -0.09
C ARG A 97 0.83 5.59 -1.37
N ARG A 98 1.88 6.39 -1.30
CA ARG A 98 2.55 6.95 -2.49
C ARG A 98 4.04 6.65 -2.52
N ILE A 99 4.63 6.50 -1.34
CA ILE A 99 6.02 6.13 -1.17
C ILE A 99 6.06 4.92 -0.24
N ALA A 100 6.89 3.95 -0.59
CA ALA A 100 7.15 2.77 0.23
C ALA A 100 8.65 2.63 0.44
N GLN A 101 9.10 2.49 1.69
CA GLN A 101 10.41 1.94 1.97
C GLN A 101 10.27 0.42 2.02
N ILE A 102 10.93 -0.24 1.07
CA ILE A 102 10.96 -1.69 0.95
C ILE A 102 12.24 -2.15 1.62
N ILE A 103 12.11 -2.86 2.74
CA ILE A 103 13.22 -3.28 3.58
C ILE A 103 13.31 -4.79 3.48
N CYS A 104 14.48 -5.31 3.15
CA CYS A 104 14.79 -6.74 3.21
C CYS A 104 15.86 -6.94 4.27
N SER A 105 15.55 -7.76 5.28
CA SER A 105 16.45 -8.05 6.39
C SER A 105 16.79 -9.54 6.45
N GLY A 106 18.06 -9.83 6.73
CA GLY A 106 18.56 -11.17 7.00
C GLY A 106 18.25 -11.63 8.43
N ASP A 107 18.51 -12.91 8.68
CA ASP A 107 18.50 -13.46 10.03
C ASP A 107 19.78 -12.99 10.76
N PRO A 108 19.66 -12.26 11.89
CA PRO A 108 20.80 -11.74 12.62
C PRO A 108 21.70 -12.83 13.23
N ILE A 109 21.25 -14.10 13.28
CA ILE A 109 22.02 -15.21 13.83
C ILE A 109 23.05 -15.73 12.81
N PHE A 110 22.73 -15.68 11.52
CA PHE A 110 23.52 -16.32 10.47
C PHE A 110 24.39 -15.35 9.68
N GLU A 111 24.34 -14.04 9.99
CA GLU A 111 25.14 -12.98 9.33
C GLU A 111 25.08 -13.03 7.79
N LEU A 112 23.90 -13.38 7.25
CA LEU A 112 23.69 -13.51 5.81
C LEU A 112 23.48 -12.13 5.16
N ASN A 113 24.00 -11.98 3.95
CA ASN A 113 23.70 -10.81 3.12
C ASN A 113 22.24 -10.87 2.66
N ALA A 114 21.49 -9.80 2.92
CA ALA A 114 20.15 -9.58 2.41
C ALA A 114 20.22 -8.80 1.08
N GLY A 115 19.40 -9.19 0.11
CA GLY A 115 19.28 -8.51 -1.18
C GLY A 115 17.84 -8.40 -1.65
N ILE A 116 17.51 -7.29 -2.30
CA ILE A 116 16.19 -7.10 -2.94
C ILE A 116 16.31 -7.36 -4.42
N VAL A 117 15.49 -8.29 -4.90
CA VAL A 117 15.35 -8.61 -6.31
C VAL A 117 13.96 -8.21 -6.79
N VAL A 118 13.92 -7.58 -7.96
CA VAL A 118 12.67 -7.16 -8.60
C VAL A 118 12.53 -7.81 -9.96
N ASN A 119 11.34 -8.34 -10.21
CA ASN A 119 11.00 -9.06 -11.45
C ASN A 119 11.99 -10.19 -11.75
N GLU A 120 12.50 -10.88 -10.72
CA GLU A 120 13.45 -12.02 -10.80
C GLU A 120 14.84 -11.70 -11.40
N VAL A 121 15.05 -10.53 -12.00
CA VAL A 121 16.28 -10.22 -12.76
C VAL A 121 17.05 -9.00 -12.26
N PHE A 122 16.43 -8.11 -11.48
CA PHE A 122 17.07 -6.86 -11.07
C PHE A 122 17.44 -6.88 -9.59
N PHE A 123 18.73 -7.06 -9.30
CA PHE A 123 19.27 -6.80 -7.97
C PHE A 123 19.36 -5.30 -7.76
N LEU A 124 18.58 -4.78 -6.81
CA LEU A 124 18.56 -3.36 -6.53
C LEU A 124 19.67 -2.97 -5.55
N ASP A 125 19.88 -3.79 -4.52
CA ASP A 125 20.90 -3.58 -3.49
C ASP A 125 21.17 -4.88 -2.70
N TYR A 126 22.34 -4.99 -2.06
CA TYR A 126 22.64 -6.07 -1.11
C TYR A 126 23.54 -5.59 0.06
N ASN A 127 23.31 -6.10 1.27
CA ASN A 127 24.06 -5.72 2.48
C ASN A 127 23.98 -6.82 3.55
N LEU A 128 24.97 -6.90 4.45
CA LEU A 128 25.15 -7.92 5.51
C LEU A 128 24.00 -8.05 6.53
N THR A 129 23.04 -7.13 6.54
CA THR A 129 22.00 -7.14 7.58
C THR A 129 20.67 -6.73 7.02
N SER A 130 20.63 -5.61 6.31
CA SER A 130 19.41 -5.13 5.69
C SER A 130 19.72 -4.22 4.52
N VAL A 131 18.88 -4.30 3.50
CA VAL A 131 18.83 -3.32 2.42
C VAL A 131 17.49 -2.64 2.40
N THR A 132 17.49 -1.39 1.98
CA THR A 132 16.28 -0.57 1.85
C THR A 132 16.29 0.10 0.51
N VAL A 133 15.20 -0.07 -0.24
CA VAL A 133 14.97 0.63 -1.50
C VAL A 133 13.66 1.39 -1.43
N GLU A 134 13.60 2.51 -2.14
CA GLU A 134 12.37 3.30 -2.24
C GLU A 134 11.54 2.84 -3.44
N GLY A 135 10.25 2.61 -3.18
CA GLY A 135 9.21 2.44 -4.18
C GLY A 135 8.32 3.68 -4.28
N ARG A 136 7.93 4.06 -5.49
CA ARG A 136 7.02 5.17 -5.78
C ARG A 136 5.80 4.67 -6.56
N TRP A 137 4.62 5.05 -6.09
CA TRP A 137 3.37 4.76 -6.80
C TRP A 137 3.20 5.73 -7.98
N ASN A 138 2.97 5.19 -9.17
CA ASN A 138 2.58 5.96 -10.33
C ASN A 138 1.06 5.94 -10.49
N THR A 139 0.43 7.10 -10.33
CA THR A 139 -1.02 7.27 -10.43
C THR A 139 -1.56 7.16 -11.86
N THR A 140 -0.69 7.27 -12.87
CA THR A 140 -1.07 7.18 -14.29
C THR A 140 -1.28 5.73 -14.70
N ASP A 141 -0.34 4.86 -14.30
CA ASP A 141 -0.34 3.46 -14.69
C ASP A 141 -0.94 2.56 -13.61
N GLY A 142 -1.10 3.08 -12.39
CA GLY A 142 -1.59 2.30 -11.25
C GLY A 142 -0.61 1.20 -10.84
N GLN A 143 0.69 1.52 -10.80
CA GLN A 143 1.74 0.54 -10.50
C GLN A 143 2.88 1.16 -9.69
N TRP A 144 3.53 0.31 -8.89
CA TRP A 144 4.74 0.66 -8.15
C TRP A 144 5.97 0.62 -9.04
N TYR A 145 6.85 1.60 -8.87
CA TYR A 145 8.16 1.65 -9.50
C TYR A 145 9.24 1.74 -8.43
N VAL A 146 10.37 1.10 -8.66
CA VAL A 146 11.55 1.12 -7.79
C VAL A 146 12.76 1.56 -8.60
N SER A 147 13.82 2.01 -7.91
CA SER A 147 15.01 2.65 -8.47
C SER A 147 14.75 4.05 -9.04
N GLU A 148 15.58 5.01 -8.62
CA GLU A 148 15.50 6.41 -9.09
C GLU A 148 16.16 6.57 -10.47
N GLU A 149 17.23 5.82 -10.76
CA GLU A 149 18.01 5.97 -11.98
C GLU A 149 17.35 5.31 -13.19
N GLN A 150 16.72 4.15 -12.97
CA GLN A 150 16.00 3.42 -13.99
C GLN A 150 14.71 2.85 -13.37
N PRO A 151 13.57 3.56 -13.51
CA PRO A 151 12.32 3.13 -12.91
C PRO A 151 11.92 1.74 -13.41
N LEU A 152 11.89 0.77 -12.50
CA LEU A 152 11.47 -0.60 -12.77
C LEU A 152 10.07 -0.80 -12.23
N ALA A 153 9.13 -1.12 -13.12
CA ALA A 153 7.77 -1.44 -12.74
C ALA A 153 7.75 -2.76 -11.95
N VAL A 154 7.23 -2.74 -10.73
CA VAL A 154 7.21 -3.89 -9.83
C VAL A 154 6.11 -4.87 -10.26
N GLN A 155 6.51 -6.10 -10.59
CA GLN A 155 5.62 -7.25 -10.78
C GLN A 155 5.85 -8.28 -9.68
N THR A 156 7.12 -8.55 -9.36
CA THR A 156 7.53 -9.36 -8.21
C THR A 156 8.57 -8.62 -7.39
N LEU A 157 8.58 -8.91 -6.08
CA LEU A 157 9.52 -8.36 -5.10
C LEU A 157 9.99 -9.49 -4.21
N GLU A 158 11.29 -9.75 -4.21
CA GLU A 158 11.90 -10.86 -3.48
C GLU A 158 12.94 -10.31 -2.52
N CYS A 159 12.98 -10.91 -1.33
CA CYS A 159 14.05 -10.69 -0.35
C CYS A 159 14.85 -11.98 -0.28
N LEU A 160 16.08 -11.96 -0.79
CA LEU A 160 16.93 -13.15 -0.86
C LEU A 160 18.10 -13.03 0.10
N LEU A 161 18.46 -14.14 0.72
CA LEU A 161 19.62 -14.25 1.61
C LEU A 161 20.73 -15.09 0.97
N THR A 162 21.97 -14.60 1.07
CA THR A 162 23.16 -15.30 0.57
C THR A 162 24.29 -15.24 1.58
N ASP A 163 25.21 -16.21 1.52
CA ASP A 163 26.43 -16.18 2.29
C ASP A 163 27.28 -14.94 1.94
N PRO A 164 28.00 -14.35 2.92
CA PRO A 164 28.99 -13.32 2.65
C PRO A 164 30.17 -13.87 1.84
N PRO A 165 30.80 -13.03 0.98
CA PRO A 165 31.92 -13.43 0.13
C PRO A 165 33.22 -13.76 0.88
#